data_AF-A0A392Q643-F1
#
_entry.id   AF-A0A392Q643-F1
#
_cell.length_a   1.000
_cell.length_b   1.000
_cell.length_c   1.000
_cell.angle_alpha   90.00
_cell.angle_beta   90.00
_cell.angle_gamma   90.00
#
_symmetry.space_group_name_H-M   'P 1'
#
loop_
_entity.id
_entity.type
_entity.pdbx_description
1 polymer ?
#
loop_
_entity_poly.entity_id
_entity_poly.type
_entity_poly.pdbx_seq_one_letter_code
_entity_poly.pdbx_strand_id
1 'polypeptide(L)' 'IQGKLYLRIDRKGEGAKWRRTVGQELYSPLLLAFTEQDADNRLHFQQPTFSGIDSSYSLPNNTVLLTLQVC' A
#
# COMPACT_ATOMS: atom_id res chain seq x y z
N ILE A 1 -15.37 20.76 6.63
CA ILE A 1 -14.84 19.67 5.78
C ILE A 1 -13.32 19.69 5.92
N GLN A 2 -12.69 18.57 6.26
CA GLN A 2 -11.25 18.47 6.50
C GLN A 2 -10.61 17.55 5.44
N GLY A 3 -9.52 18.00 4.82
CA GLY A 3 -8.80 17.27 3.78
C GLY A 3 -7.30 17.50 3.86
N LYS A 4 -6.53 16.84 3.00
CA LYS A 4 -5.07 16.95 2.94
C LYS A 4 -4.64 17.37 1.53
N LEU A 5 -3.76 18.36 1.44
CA LEU A 5 -3.11 18.79 0.21
C LEU A 5 -1.63 18.40 0.28
N TYR A 6 -1.14 17.70 -0.74
CA TYR A 6 0.25 17.28 -0.84
C TYR A 6 0.93 18.10 -1.93
N LEU A 7 1.97 18.86 -1.57
CA LEU A 7 2.75 19.70 -2.48
C LEU A 7 4.22 19.24 -2.45
N ARG A 8 4.84 19.17 -3.63
CA ARG A 8 6.26 18.88 -3.78
C ARG A 8 6.86 19.72 -4.91
N ILE A 9 8.05 20.26 -4.68
CA ILE A 9 8.82 21.01 -5.69
C ILE A 9 9.92 20.08 -6.20
N ASP A 10 9.79 19.67 -7.46
CA ASP A 10 10.75 18.79 -8.13
C ASP A 10 11.49 19.52 -9.25
N ARG A 11 12.68 19.03 -9.57
CA ARG A 11 13.42 19.47 -10.76
C ARG A 11 12.61 19.16 -12.02
N LYS A 12 12.85 19.93 -13.09
CA LYS A 12 12.17 19.73 -14.38
C LYS A 12 12.37 18.28 -14.85
N GLY A 13 11.27 17.56 -15.04
CA GLY A 13 11.24 16.16 -15.47
C GLY A 13 10.91 15.15 -14.37
N GLU A 14 11.25 15.44 -13.11
CA GLU A 14 11.12 14.46 -12.00
C GLU A 14 9.71 14.40 -11.41
N GLY A 15 8.97 15.52 -11.44
CA GLY A 15 7.66 15.61 -10.79
C GLY A 15 6.57 14.70 -11.37
N ALA A 16 6.72 14.22 -12.61
CA ALA A 16 5.77 13.30 -13.22
C ALA A 16 5.77 11.93 -12.53
N LYS A 17 6.95 11.45 -12.12
CA LYS A 17 7.08 10.18 -11.38
C LYS A 17 6.37 10.29 -10.03
N TRP A 18 6.66 11.36 -9.29
CA TRP A 18 6.06 11.58 -7.96
C TRP A 18 4.54 11.66 -7.99
N ARG A 19 3.95 12.38 -8.97
CA ARG A 19 2.49 12.47 -9.10
C ARG A 19 1.84 11.12 -9.36
N ARG A 20 2.51 10.20 -10.07
CA ARG A 20 1.99 8.86 -10.35
C ARG A 20 2.10 7.94 -9.14
N THR A 21 3.27 7.87 -8.49
CA THR A 21 3.46 6.98 -7.33
C THR A 21 2.65 7.45 -6.12
N VAL A 22 2.81 8.72 -5.70
CA VAL A 22 2.11 9.22 -4.51
C VAL A 22 0.61 9.36 -4.74
N GLY A 23 0.19 9.68 -5.97
CA GLY A 23 -1.22 9.66 -6.33
C GLY A 23 -1.85 8.29 -6.13
N GLN A 24 -1.13 7.22 -6.52
CA GLN A 24 -1.62 5.85 -6.32
C GLN A 24 -1.63 5.44 -4.85
N GLU A 25 -0.60 5.77 -4.08
CA GLU A 25 -0.55 5.51 -2.63
C GLU A 25 -1.69 6.22 -1.88
N LEU A 26 -2.07 7.42 -2.31
CA LEU A 26 -3.20 8.15 -1.74
C LEU A 26 -4.55 7.55 -2.13
N TYR A 27 -4.68 7.00 -3.34
CA TYR A 27 -5.90 6.32 -3.79
C TYR A 27 -6.10 4.96 -3.12
N SER A 28 -5.02 4.26 -2.77
CA SER A 28 -5.03 2.93 -2.16
C SER A 28 -4.22 2.89 -0.85
N PRO A 29 -4.73 3.46 0.25
CA PRO A 29 -4.03 3.49 1.53
C PRO A 29 -3.92 2.09 2.15
N LEU A 30 -2.91 1.91 3.01
CA LEU A 30 -2.78 0.70 3.82
C LEU A 30 -3.99 0.53 4.74
N LEU A 31 -4.55 -0.68 4.74
CA LEU A 31 -5.65 -1.05 5.60
C LEU A 31 -5.09 -1.56 6.94
N LEU A 32 -5.57 -0.96 8.02
CA LEU A 32 -5.21 -1.37 9.39
C LEU A 32 -6.35 -2.20 9.98
N ALA A 33 -6.01 -3.35 10.54
CA ALA A 33 -6.94 -4.21 11.26
C ALA A 33 -6.41 -4.44 12.67
N PHE A 34 -7.32 -4.44 13.64
CA PHE A 34 -7.00 -4.62 15.06
C PHE A 34 -7.80 -5.80 15.60
N THR A 35 -7.17 -6.56 16.49
CA THR A 35 -7.80 -7.68 17.20
C THR A 35 -7.26 -7.72 18.62
N GLU A 36 -8.11 -8.13 19.55
CA GLU A 36 -7.71 -8.32 20.94
C GLU A 36 -6.99 -9.67 21.09
N GLN A 37 -5.95 -9.70 21.91
CA GLN A 37 -5.21 -10.91 22.23
C GLN A 37 -4.90 -10.93 23.73
N ASP A 38 -5.14 -12.09 24.36
CA ASP A 38 -4.86 -12.30 25.77
C ASP A 38 -3.34 -12.48 26.01
N ALA A 39 -2.82 -11.87 27.08
CA ALA A 39 -1.39 -11.66 27.30
C ALA A 39 -0.59 -12.96 27.50
N ASP A 40 -1.26 -14.02 27.97
CA ASP A 40 -0.64 -15.33 28.23
C ASP A 40 -0.61 -16.27 27.01
N ASN A 41 -1.29 -15.92 25.93
CA ASN A 41 -1.25 -16.71 24.70
C ASN A 41 -0.19 -16.16 23.75
N ARG A 42 0.83 -16.98 23.47
CA ARG A 42 1.78 -16.84 22.35
C ARG A 42 1.05 -16.31 21.11
N LEU A 43 1.62 -15.32 20.39
CA LEU A 43 1.08 -14.76 19.14
C LEU A 43 0.32 -15.83 18.33
N HIS A 44 -1.01 -15.79 18.36
CA HIS A 44 -1.86 -16.80 17.69
C HIS A 44 -1.72 -16.75 16.16
N PHE A 45 -1.02 -15.74 15.64
CA PHE A 45 -0.66 -15.63 14.23
C PHE A 45 0.54 -16.51 13.91
N GLN A 46 0.27 -17.72 13.41
CA GLN A 46 1.31 -18.61 12.90
C GLN A 46 2.12 -17.98 11.75
N GLN A 47 1.52 -17.04 11.02
CA GLN A 47 2.17 -16.33 9.91
C GLN A 47 1.77 -14.84 9.92
N PRO A 48 2.66 -13.92 10.34
CA PRO A 48 2.34 -12.50 10.48
C PRO A 48 2.34 -11.74 9.14
N THR A 49 2.85 -12.35 8.07
CA THR A 49 3.01 -11.73 6.75
C THR A 49 2.45 -12.63 5.67
N PHE A 50 1.62 -12.06 4.81
CA PHE A 50 1.08 -12.72 3.63
C PHE A 50 1.36 -11.90 2.38
N SER A 51 1.65 -12.58 1.27
CA SER A 51 1.77 -11.99 -0.06
C SER A 51 0.95 -12.83 -1.05
N GLY A 52 0.12 -12.16 -1.86
CA GLY A 52 -0.61 -12.79 -2.96
C GLY A 52 0.22 -12.95 -4.24
N ILE A 53 1.46 -12.46 -4.25
CA ILE A 53 2.43 -12.60 -5.35
C ILE A 53 3.70 -13.29 -4.86
N ASP A 54 4.47 -13.84 -5.79
CA ASP A 54 5.78 -14.44 -5.49
C ASP A 54 6.69 -13.46 -4.75
N SER A 55 7.46 -13.96 -3.78
CA SER A 55 8.30 -13.12 -2.91
C SER A 55 9.44 -12.42 -3.66
N SER A 56 9.85 -12.94 -4.82
CA SER A 56 10.86 -12.33 -5.67
C SER A 56 10.28 -11.35 -6.72
N TYR A 57 8.95 -11.34 -6.87
CA TYR A 57 8.28 -10.55 -7.90
C TYR A 57 7.67 -9.27 -7.34
N SER A 58 7.75 -8.19 -8.11
CA SER A 58 7.06 -6.94 -7.84
C SER A 58 6.58 -6.35 -9.16
N LEU A 59 5.41 -5.73 -9.13
CA LEU A 59 4.88 -5.02 -10.29
C LEU A 59 5.86 -3.92 -10.73
N PRO A 60 6.07 -3.73 -12.03
CA PRO A 60 6.86 -2.61 -12.53
C PRO A 60 6.32 -1.26 -12.01
N ASN A 61 7.22 -0.31 -11.72
CA ASN A 61 6.90 0.99 -11.12
C ASN A 61 5.90 1.86 -11.91
N ASN A 62 5.61 1.51 -13.16
CA ASN A 62 4.66 2.19 -14.04
C ASN A 62 3.32 1.46 -14.18
N THR A 63 3.08 0.41 -13.40
CA THR A 63 1.87 -0.43 -13.46
C THR A 63 1.19 -0.51 -12.11
N VAL A 64 -0.12 -0.79 -12.11
CA VAL A 64 -0.92 -0.97 -10.90
C VAL A 64 -2.05 -1.97 -11.15
N LEU A 65 -2.41 -2.72 -10.10
CA LEU A 65 -3.59 -3.58 -10.09
C LEU A 65 -4.82 -2.76 -9.66
N LEU A 66 -5.68 -2.40 -10.61
CA LEU A 66 -6.91 -1.63 -10.32
C LEU A 66 -8.09 -2.51 -9.90
N THR A 67 -8.20 -3.70 -10.49
CA THR A 67 -9.32 -4.60 -10.26
C THR A 67 -8.81 -6.03 -10.10
N LEU A 68 -9.27 -6.70 -9.07
CA LEU A 68 -9.10 -8.14 -8.84
C LEU A 68 -10.46 -8.66 -8.37
N GLN A 69 -11.08 -9.55 -9.14
CA GLN A 69 -12.41 -10.08 -8.85
C GLN A 69 -12.44 -11.60 -9.07
N VAL A 70 -13.15 -12.30 -8.19
CA VAL A 70 -13.45 -13.73 -8.34
C VAL A 70 -14.75 -13.86 -9.14
N CYS A 71 -14.78 -14.77 -10.13
CA CYS A 71 -15.95 -15.03 -10.97
C CYS A 71 -17.09 -15.70 -10.20
#